data_AF-A0A1G9HUS8-F1
#
_entry.id   AF-A0A1G9HUS8-F1
#
_cell.length_a   1.000
_cell.length_b   1.000
_cell.length_c   1.000
_cell.angle_alpha   90.00
_cell.angle_beta   90.00
_cell.angle_gamma   90.00
#
_symmetry.space_group_name_H-M   'P 1'
#
loop_
_entity.id
_entity.type
_entity.pdbx_description
1 polymer ?
#
loop_
_entity_poly.entity_id
_entity_poly.type
_entity_poly.pdbx_seq_one_letter_code
_entity_poly.pdbx_strand_id
1 'polypeptide(L)'
;MLPVKKSLFLFLSIASIAVLNLNTFGQSLTEFKEVDKFKLSDYNVKVYFKDPLLELIKTYPDFDGKENQIKHKLLSDYLFHNSLYIFQISKKKEVQKNYELFGNPQKLRERNYFNLNVLKPDGTLEKSIDKVNLGGRFFEHMVLFQSERGKQAVGKGVQIWGYFDKIEPYETFKNRITDLIKMDIENSIPDDLLAKKMAPIEPLFDYQKFGLSHVKGRKLTITVLQYDSFGNVKNKYPRIESDENLYLSSTSKELIWVMAFPFFSAQDSSIQNENRIKVSSKLENINHYLKDINVTINPTTKQVERILGKLIIHSYSSEGHSTSDVLYQAEFAAIGEFTLPKTIKYCALDDKEFKRPTLTIEVEYELK
;
A
#
# COMPACT_ATOMS: atom_id res chain seq x y z
N MET A 1 -75.50 8.95 31.75
CA MET A 1 -74.77 7.76 31.28
C MET A 1 -73.45 8.20 30.65
N LEU A 2 -72.41 8.28 31.48
CA LEU A 2 -70.99 8.10 31.12
C LEU A 2 -70.61 6.71 31.71
N PRO A 3 -69.51 6.02 31.33
CA PRO A 3 -68.42 6.44 30.45
C PRO A 3 -67.97 5.39 29.40
N VAL A 4 -67.26 5.86 28.38
CA VAL A 4 -66.28 5.07 27.62
C VAL A 4 -65.15 4.67 28.58
N LYS A 5 -64.95 3.36 28.79
CA LYS A 5 -63.86 2.80 29.59
C LYS A 5 -62.71 2.29 28.69
N LYS A 6 -61.57 2.96 28.85
CA LYS A 6 -60.15 2.53 28.91
C LYS A 6 -59.76 1.09 28.47
N SER A 7 -58.71 1.01 27.63
CA SER A 7 -57.36 0.43 27.89
C SER A 7 -56.78 -0.07 26.55
N LEU A 8 -55.70 0.46 25.95
CA LEU A 8 -54.27 0.53 26.32
C LEU A 8 -53.57 -0.84 26.42
N PHE A 9 -52.44 -0.93 25.70
CA PHE A 9 -51.37 -1.96 25.60
C PHE A 9 -51.60 -3.12 24.61
N LEU A 10 -50.62 -3.68 23.88
CA LEU A 10 -49.26 -3.36 23.38
C LEU A 10 -48.80 -4.69 22.72
N PHE A 11 -47.96 -4.61 21.68
CA PHE A 11 -46.95 -5.60 21.28
C PHE A 11 -47.25 -6.82 20.36
N LEU A 12 -46.29 -6.97 19.42
CA LEU A 12 -45.72 -8.19 18.78
C LEU A 12 -46.64 -8.94 17.76
N SER A 13 -46.45 -8.81 16.44
CA SER A 13 -45.38 -9.35 15.55
C SER A 13 -45.71 -10.74 14.96
N ILE A 14 -45.11 -11.03 13.78
CA ILE A 14 -45.06 -12.31 13.02
C ILE A 14 -46.20 -12.44 11.99
N ALA A 15 -46.01 -12.77 10.71
CA ALA A 15 -44.86 -12.90 9.80
C ALA A 15 -45.46 -13.06 8.38
N SER A 16 -44.93 -12.36 7.39
CA SER A 16 -44.15 -12.94 6.27
C SER A 16 -44.96 -13.74 5.24
N ILE A 17 -45.26 -13.10 4.11
CA ILE A 17 -45.08 -13.75 2.80
C ILE A 17 -44.16 -12.83 1.99
N ALA A 18 -42.89 -13.22 2.00
CA ALA A 18 -41.84 -12.66 1.19
C ALA A 18 -42.13 -12.95 -0.29
N VAL A 19 -42.31 -11.89 -1.08
CA VAL A 19 -42.01 -11.96 -2.51
C VAL A 19 -40.52 -11.69 -2.62
N LEU A 20 -39.75 -12.79 -2.59
CA LEU A 20 -38.34 -12.83 -2.93
C LEU A 20 -38.18 -12.46 -4.41
N ASN A 21 -37.95 -11.18 -4.69
CA ASN A 21 -37.19 -10.78 -5.87
C ASN A 21 -35.70 -10.95 -5.55
N LEU A 22 -35.24 -12.19 -5.67
CA LEU A 22 -33.83 -12.54 -5.82
C LEU A 22 -33.45 -12.26 -7.28
N ASN A 23 -32.86 -11.09 -7.53
CA ASN A 23 -32.06 -10.67 -8.69
C ASN A 23 -31.67 -9.20 -8.38
N THR A 24 -30.43 -8.73 -8.24
CA THR A 24 -29.07 -9.20 -8.53
C THR A 24 -28.13 -8.24 -7.78
N PHE A 25 -26.89 -8.64 -7.50
CA PHE A 25 -25.86 -7.85 -6.82
C PHE A 25 -25.36 -6.65 -7.65
N GLY A 26 -26.21 -5.65 -7.89
CA GLY A 26 -25.73 -4.31 -8.28
C GLY A 26 -25.40 -3.53 -7.01
N GLN A 27 -24.17 -3.01 -6.86
CA GLN A 27 -23.89 -2.01 -5.82
C GLN A 27 -24.93 -0.89 -5.90
N SER A 28 -25.53 -0.54 -4.76
CA SER A 28 -26.45 0.59 -4.68
C SER A 28 -25.67 1.90 -4.86
N LEU A 29 -25.85 2.59 -5.98
CA LEU A 29 -25.25 3.91 -6.24
C LEU A 29 -25.81 5.03 -5.34
N THR A 30 -26.69 4.71 -4.39
CA THR A 30 -27.34 5.65 -3.47
C THR A 30 -26.38 6.44 -2.60
N GLU A 31 -25.17 5.91 -2.38
CA GLU A 31 -24.13 6.55 -1.58
C GLU A 31 -23.16 7.40 -2.43
N PHE A 32 -23.34 7.42 -3.75
CA PHE A 32 -22.50 8.16 -4.67
C PHE A 32 -23.24 9.38 -5.25
N LYS A 33 -22.49 10.45 -5.51
CA LYS A 33 -22.98 11.64 -6.20
C LYS A 33 -22.61 11.56 -7.69
N GLU A 34 -23.58 11.78 -8.59
CA GLU A 34 -23.28 11.98 -10.02
C GLU A 34 -22.50 13.29 -10.17
N VAL A 35 -21.28 13.21 -10.71
CA VAL A 35 -20.35 14.36 -10.85
C VAL A 35 -20.07 14.72 -12.31
N ASP A 36 -20.31 13.81 -13.25
CA ASP A 36 -20.13 14.08 -14.68
C ASP A 36 -20.96 13.13 -15.56
N LYS A 37 -21.19 13.54 -16.80
CA LYS A 37 -21.85 12.76 -17.84
C LYS A 37 -21.32 13.14 -19.21
N PHE A 38 -20.80 12.16 -19.95
CA PHE A 38 -20.23 12.39 -21.28
C PHE A 38 -20.51 11.23 -22.25
N LYS A 39 -20.11 11.41 -23.51
CA LYS A 39 -20.23 10.42 -24.58
C LYS A 39 -18.89 9.78 -24.88
N LEU A 40 -18.88 8.48 -25.09
CA LEU A 40 -17.72 7.71 -25.54
C LEU A 40 -18.15 6.79 -26.68
N SER A 41 -17.93 7.22 -27.92
CA SER A 41 -18.45 6.54 -29.11
C SER A 41 -19.98 6.35 -29.00
N ASP A 42 -20.48 5.12 -29.12
CA ASP A 42 -21.90 4.79 -28.97
C ASP A 42 -22.41 4.73 -27.51
N TYR A 43 -21.51 4.87 -26.53
CA TYR A 43 -21.82 4.72 -25.12
C TYR A 43 -22.10 6.08 -24.47
N ASN A 44 -23.02 6.08 -23.50
CA ASN A 44 -23.14 7.17 -22.52
C ASN A 44 -22.39 6.75 -21.26
N VAL A 45 -21.53 7.63 -20.77
CA VAL A 45 -20.80 7.44 -19.53
C VAL A 45 -21.37 8.37 -18.48
N LYS A 46 -21.73 7.82 -17.32
CA LYS A 46 -22.03 8.58 -16.11
C LYS A 46 -20.93 8.33 -15.10
N VAL A 47 -20.50 9.39 -14.42
CA VAL A 47 -19.44 9.30 -13.42
C VAL A 47 -20.02 9.62 -12.06
N TYR A 48 -19.80 8.71 -11.13
CA TYR A 48 -20.25 8.78 -9.76
C TYR A 48 -19.04 8.88 -8.85
N PHE A 49 -19.11 9.74 -7.82
CA PHE A 49 -18.05 9.93 -6.84
C PHE A 49 -18.59 9.76 -5.42
N LYS A 50 -17.83 9.05 -4.57
CA LYS A 50 -18.07 8.95 -3.13
C LYS A 50 -16.96 9.68 -2.40
N ASP A 51 -17.34 10.71 -1.65
CA ASP A 51 -16.38 11.56 -0.94
C ASP A 51 -15.85 10.87 0.32
N PRO A 52 -14.58 10.44 0.36
CA PRO A 52 -14.05 9.72 1.51
C PRO A 52 -14.00 10.58 2.77
N LEU A 53 -13.87 11.90 2.66
CA LEU A 53 -13.78 12.76 3.84
C LEU A 53 -15.14 12.91 4.52
N LEU A 54 -16.21 13.06 3.73
CA LEU A 54 -17.56 13.07 4.28
C LEU A 54 -17.90 11.75 4.98
N GLU A 55 -17.46 10.63 4.42
CA GLU A 55 -17.68 9.31 5.00
C GLU A 55 -16.87 9.11 6.29
N LEU A 56 -15.60 9.53 6.32
CA LEU A 56 -14.78 9.50 7.52
C LEU A 56 -15.34 10.37 8.65
N ILE A 57 -15.85 11.57 8.35
CA ILE A 57 -16.46 12.45 9.36
C ILE A 57 -17.75 11.82 9.92
N LYS A 58 -18.53 11.12 9.10
CA LYS A 58 -19.72 10.37 9.56
C LYS A 58 -19.32 9.20 10.47
N THR A 59 -18.28 8.45 10.11
CA THR A 59 -17.82 7.28 10.88
C THR A 59 -17.09 7.69 12.17
N TYR A 60 -16.33 8.77 12.13
CA TYR A 60 -15.54 9.29 13.24
C TYR A 60 -15.93 10.74 13.54
N PRO A 61 -16.93 10.98 14.42
CA PRO A 61 -17.36 12.34 14.75
C PRO A 61 -16.25 13.22 15.33
N ASP A 62 -15.21 12.62 15.91
CA ASP A 62 -14.02 13.29 16.44
C ASP A 62 -12.88 13.42 15.42
N PHE A 63 -13.12 13.13 14.13
CA PHE A 63 -12.09 13.11 13.08
C PHE A 63 -11.20 14.35 13.09
N ASP A 64 -11.79 15.54 13.20
CA ASP A 64 -11.05 16.81 13.22
C ASP A 64 -10.13 16.98 14.44
N GLY A 65 -10.44 16.34 15.56
CA GLY A 65 -9.62 16.34 16.77
C GLY A 65 -8.46 15.34 16.75
N LYS A 66 -8.46 14.39 15.81
CA LYS A 66 -7.41 13.37 15.72
C LYS A 66 -6.07 13.95 15.27
N GLU A 67 -5.00 13.33 15.72
CA GLU A 67 -3.64 13.64 15.25
C GLU A 67 -3.54 13.48 13.73
N ASN A 68 -2.69 14.31 13.11
CA ASN A 68 -2.49 14.33 11.67
C ASN A 68 -2.12 12.97 11.07
N GLN A 69 -1.28 12.20 11.76
CA GLN A 69 -0.89 10.86 11.33
C GLN A 69 -2.09 9.90 11.30
N ILE A 70 -2.98 10.00 12.30
CA ILE A 70 -4.18 9.17 12.39
C ILE A 70 -5.15 9.52 11.26
N LYS A 71 -5.35 10.82 10.97
CA LYS A 71 -6.18 11.27 9.83
C LYS A 71 -5.68 10.71 8.50
N HIS A 72 -4.37 10.72 8.27
CA HIS A 72 -3.75 10.14 7.07
C HIS A 72 -3.92 8.63 6.98
N LYS A 73 -3.77 7.91 8.12
CA LYS A 73 -4.00 6.46 8.17
C LYS A 73 -5.45 6.14 7.82
N LEU A 74 -6.41 6.79 8.46
CA LEU A 74 -7.85 6.59 8.20
C LEU A 74 -8.23 6.89 6.75
N LEU A 75 -7.69 7.96 6.15
CA LEU A 75 -7.92 8.26 4.74
C LEU A 75 -7.34 7.17 3.84
N SER A 76 -6.08 6.76 4.06
CA SER A 76 -5.46 5.70 3.26
C SER A 76 -6.25 4.39 3.35
N ASP A 77 -6.61 3.98 4.57
CA ASP A 77 -7.42 2.80 4.83
C ASP A 77 -8.79 2.87 4.13
N TYR A 78 -9.45 4.02 4.15
CA TYR A 78 -10.70 4.21 3.42
C TYR A 78 -10.50 4.03 1.92
N LEU A 79 -9.49 4.69 1.34
CA LEU A 79 -9.21 4.62 -0.10
C LEU A 79 -8.92 3.17 -0.55
N PHE A 80 -8.32 2.33 0.31
CA PHE A 80 -8.02 0.93 -0.02
C PHE A 80 -9.23 0.00 -0.08
N HIS A 81 -10.25 0.28 0.72
CA HIS A 81 -11.37 -0.65 0.92
C HIS A 81 -12.69 -0.18 0.31
N ASN A 82 -12.70 1.00 -0.35
CA ASN A 82 -13.91 1.59 -0.90
C ASN A 82 -13.70 2.07 -2.33
N SER A 83 -14.72 1.87 -3.18
CA SER A 83 -14.79 2.44 -4.52
C SER A 83 -15.00 3.95 -4.42
N LEU A 84 -14.13 4.72 -5.08
CA LEU A 84 -14.11 6.18 -5.03
C LEU A 84 -14.86 6.78 -6.22
N TYR A 85 -14.56 6.27 -7.40
CA TYR A 85 -15.22 6.65 -8.64
C TYR A 85 -15.82 5.42 -9.30
N ILE A 86 -17.02 5.58 -9.84
CA ILE A 86 -17.67 4.59 -10.69
C ILE A 86 -17.99 5.25 -12.03
N PHE A 87 -17.39 4.74 -13.10
CA PHE A 87 -17.76 5.09 -14.47
C PHE A 87 -18.75 4.03 -14.96
N GLN A 88 -20.01 4.41 -15.06
CA GLN A 88 -21.04 3.53 -15.58
C GLN A 88 -21.21 3.79 -17.08
N ILE A 89 -20.98 2.77 -17.90
CA ILE A 89 -21.21 2.85 -19.35
C ILE A 89 -22.55 2.22 -19.70
N SER A 90 -23.29 2.88 -20.59
CA SER A 90 -24.60 2.42 -21.06
C SER A 90 -24.78 2.60 -22.55
N LYS A 91 -25.41 1.63 -23.21
CA LYS A 91 -25.79 1.69 -24.64
C LYS A 91 -27.30 1.55 -24.72
N LYS A 92 -27.97 2.43 -25.46
CA LYS A 92 -29.45 2.45 -25.61
C LYS A 92 -30.22 2.37 -24.27
N LYS A 93 -29.71 3.03 -23.21
CA LYS A 93 -30.24 3.06 -21.83
C LYS A 93 -30.00 1.79 -20.99
N GLU A 94 -29.36 0.77 -21.54
CA GLU A 94 -28.97 -0.43 -20.79
C GLU A 94 -27.52 -0.30 -20.31
N VAL A 95 -27.29 -0.56 -19.02
CA VAL A 95 -25.94 -0.60 -18.43
C VAL A 95 -25.18 -1.77 -19.04
N GLN A 96 -23.95 -1.50 -19.49
CA GLN A 96 -23.10 -2.50 -20.14
C GLN A 96 -21.98 -2.96 -19.21
N LYS A 97 -21.33 -2.02 -18.52
CA LYS A 97 -20.27 -2.27 -17.54
C LYS A 97 -20.19 -1.13 -16.52
N ASN A 98 -19.60 -1.41 -15.36
CA ASN A 98 -19.16 -0.42 -14.40
C ASN A 98 -17.64 -0.51 -14.27
N TYR A 99 -16.97 0.64 -14.19
CA TYR A 99 -15.52 0.72 -13.92
C TYR A 99 -15.32 1.39 -12.57
N GLU A 100 -14.84 0.64 -11.58
CA GLU A 100 -14.70 1.10 -10.20
C GLU A 100 -13.24 1.36 -9.84
N LEU A 101 -12.95 2.58 -9.39
CA LEU A 101 -11.63 2.99 -8.94
C LEU A 101 -11.50 2.83 -7.43
N PHE A 102 -10.46 2.13 -6.97
CA PHE A 102 -10.15 1.94 -5.55
C PHE A 102 -8.64 1.92 -5.35
N GLY A 103 -8.18 2.27 -4.15
CA GLY A 103 -6.77 2.25 -3.79
C GLY A 103 -6.23 0.83 -3.64
N ASN A 104 -4.95 0.64 -3.90
CA ASN A 104 -4.25 -0.62 -3.74
C ASN A 104 -3.31 -0.56 -2.52
N PRO A 105 -3.58 -1.30 -1.43
CA PRO A 105 -2.74 -1.28 -0.23
C PRO A 105 -1.31 -1.73 -0.50
N GLN A 106 -1.09 -2.49 -1.57
CA GLN A 106 0.24 -2.95 -1.97
C GLN A 106 1.07 -1.86 -2.65
N LYS A 107 0.44 -0.74 -3.04
CA LYS A 107 1.04 0.32 -3.86
C LYS A 107 1.02 1.69 -3.15
N LEU A 108 0.94 1.70 -1.81
CA LEU A 108 0.77 2.93 -1.00
C LEU A 108 1.78 4.04 -1.33
N ARG A 109 3.00 3.68 -1.76
CA ARG A 109 4.06 4.64 -2.09
C ARG A 109 4.45 4.63 -3.58
N GLU A 110 3.67 3.96 -4.42
CA GLU A 110 3.90 3.92 -5.87
C GLU A 110 3.05 4.96 -6.60
N ARG A 111 3.49 5.37 -7.79
CA ARG A 111 2.73 6.28 -8.67
C ARG A 111 1.43 5.64 -9.21
N ASN A 112 1.33 4.31 -9.20
CA ASN A 112 0.16 3.56 -9.65
C ASN A 112 -0.64 3.04 -8.46
N TYR A 113 -0.95 3.94 -7.51
CA TYR A 113 -1.60 3.59 -6.26
C TYR A 113 -2.99 2.94 -6.45
N PHE A 114 -3.69 3.25 -7.53
CA PHE A 114 -5.07 2.83 -7.73
C PHE A 114 -5.19 1.64 -8.69
N ASN A 115 -6.23 0.85 -8.49
CA ASN A 115 -6.71 -0.16 -9.42
C ASN A 115 -8.05 0.27 -10.02
N LEU A 116 -8.36 -0.22 -11.22
CA LEU A 116 -9.66 -0.07 -11.87
C LEU A 116 -10.28 -1.46 -12.09
N ASN A 117 -11.34 -1.78 -11.34
CA ASN A 117 -12.11 -3.01 -11.55
C ASN A 117 -13.10 -2.79 -12.69
N VAL A 118 -13.14 -3.73 -13.64
CA VAL A 118 -14.15 -3.81 -14.69
C VAL A 118 -15.19 -4.81 -14.24
N LEU A 119 -16.41 -4.33 -14.01
CA LEU A 119 -17.54 -5.14 -13.55
C LEU A 119 -18.58 -5.27 -14.66
N LYS A 120 -19.18 -6.45 -14.72
CA LYS A 120 -20.39 -6.71 -15.51
C LYS A 120 -21.61 -5.98 -14.90
N PRO A 121 -22.74 -5.85 -15.63
CA PRO A 121 -23.94 -5.18 -15.11
C PRO A 121 -24.48 -5.77 -13.80
N ASP A 122 -24.24 -7.07 -13.58
CA ASP A 122 -24.65 -7.82 -12.39
C ASP A 122 -23.68 -7.68 -11.21
N GLY A 123 -22.64 -6.83 -11.33
CA GLY A 123 -21.62 -6.60 -10.31
C GLY A 123 -20.47 -7.60 -10.32
N THR A 124 -20.49 -8.62 -11.18
CA THR A 124 -19.43 -9.63 -11.24
C THR A 124 -18.14 -9.00 -11.79
N LEU A 125 -17.01 -9.22 -11.08
CA LEU A 125 -15.68 -8.81 -11.55
C LEU A 125 -15.28 -9.57 -12.81
N GLU A 126 -15.04 -8.83 -13.90
CA GLU A 126 -14.55 -9.38 -15.16
C GLU A 126 -13.01 -9.40 -15.18
N LYS A 127 -12.40 -8.26 -14.85
CA LYS A 127 -10.94 -8.08 -14.76
C LYS A 127 -10.61 -6.88 -13.87
N SER A 128 -9.36 -6.79 -13.41
CA SER A 128 -8.84 -5.63 -12.68
C SER A 128 -7.61 -5.11 -13.40
N ILE A 129 -7.53 -3.79 -13.60
CA ILE A 129 -6.39 -3.09 -14.19
C ILE A 129 -5.59 -2.48 -13.05
N ASP A 130 -4.32 -2.82 -12.91
CA ASP A 130 -3.54 -2.51 -11.70
C ASP A 130 -2.51 -1.39 -11.89
N LYS A 131 -2.27 -0.95 -13.12
CA LYS A 131 -1.36 0.17 -13.44
C LYS A 131 -2.10 1.46 -13.73
N VAL A 132 -3.06 1.81 -12.88
CA VAL A 132 -3.76 3.09 -13.01
C VAL A 132 -2.87 4.17 -12.41
N ASN A 133 -2.10 4.84 -13.26
CA ASN A 133 -1.23 5.94 -12.86
C ASN A 133 -2.10 7.11 -12.39
N LEU A 134 -2.28 7.23 -11.09
CA LEU A 134 -2.99 8.31 -10.43
C LEU A 134 -2.24 8.61 -9.13
N GLY A 135 -1.85 9.87 -8.98
CA GLY A 135 -1.17 10.32 -7.78
C GLY A 135 -2.15 10.62 -6.65
N GLY A 136 -1.63 10.76 -5.44
CA GLY A 136 -2.31 11.44 -4.35
C GLY A 136 -3.43 10.66 -3.65
N ARG A 137 -3.98 11.31 -2.63
CA ARG A 137 -5.09 10.83 -1.78
C ARG A 137 -6.33 11.73 -1.87
N PHE A 138 -6.19 12.87 -2.54
CA PHE A 138 -7.18 13.93 -2.59
C PHE A 138 -7.63 14.19 -4.04
N PHE A 139 -8.94 14.37 -4.22
CA PHE A 139 -9.55 14.52 -5.54
C PHE A 139 -10.37 15.79 -5.61
N GLU A 140 -10.39 16.42 -6.79
CA GLU A 140 -11.17 17.64 -7.05
C GLU A 140 -12.61 17.60 -6.53
N HIS A 141 -13.30 16.47 -6.64
CA HIS A 141 -14.70 16.33 -6.21
C HIS A 141 -14.93 16.20 -4.71
N MET A 142 -13.87 16.11 -3.88
CA MET A 142 -14.03 16.14 -2.43
C MET A 142 -14.54 17.51 -1.97
N VAL A 143 -15.37 17.53 -0.94
CA VAL A 143 -16.07 18.71 -0.42
C VAL A 143 -15.12 19.87 -0.11
N LEU A 144 -13.90 19.60 0.37
CA LEU A 144 -12.88 20.63 0.63
C LEU A 144 -12.51 21.44 -0.61
N PHE A 145 -12.51 20.81 -1.80
CA PHE A 145 -12.05 21.43 -3.04
C PHE A 145 -13.18 21.96 -3.93
N GLN A 146 -14.43 21.86 -3.48
CA GLN A 146 -15.60 22.37 -4.20
C GLN A 146 -15.90 23.85 -3.91
N SER A 147 -15.27 24.44 -2.90
CA SER A 147 -15.34 25.89 -2.63
C SER A 147 -14.47 26.70 -3.59
N GLU A 148 -14.73 28.00 -3.77
CA GLU A 148 -13.92 28.87 -4.64
C GLU A 148 -12.43 28.86 -4.27
N ARG A 149 -12.12 28.88 -2.96
CA ARG A 149 -10.75 28.77 -2.48
C ARG A 149 -10.17 27.36 -2.68
N GLY A 150 -10.99 26.34 -2.47
CA GLY A 150 -10.60 24.93 -2.64
C GLY A 150 -10.24 24.60 -4.09
N LYS A 151 -11.02 25.09 -5.07
CA LYS A 151 -10.76 24.90 -6.50
C LYS A 151 -9.39 25.43 -6.92
N GLN A 152 -8.90 26.51 -6.29
CA GLN A 152 -7.57 27.07 -6.59
C GLN A 152 -6.40 26.15 -6.18
N ALA A 153 -6.65 25.15 -5.33
CA ALA A 153 -5.66 24.15 -4.91
C ALA A 153 -5.58 22.94 -5.86
N VAL A 154 -6.57 22.76 -6.74
CA VAL A 154 -6.63 21.63 -7.68
C VAL A 154 -5.42 21.65 -8.61
N GLY A 155 -4.77 20.50 -8.78
CA GLY A 155 -3.56 20.34 -9.59
C GLY A 155 -2.27 20.81 -8.92
N LYS A 156 -2.34 21.38 -7.71
CA LYS A 156 -1.18 21.84 -6.94
C LYS A 156 -0.84 20.85 -5.82
N GLY A 157 0.43 20.84 -5.43
CA GLY A 157 0.86 20.25 -4.17
C GLY A 157 0.52 21.20 -3.03
N VAL A 158 -0.30 20.75 -2.08
CA VAL A 158 -0.69 21.53 -0.91
C VAL A 158 -0.42 20.75 0.36
N GLN A 159 -0.15 21.46 1.45
CA GLN A 159 0.06 20.81 2.74
C GLN A 159 -1.29 20.52 3.40
N ILE A 160 -1.63 19.25 3.58
CA ILE A 160 -2.82 18.79 4.30
C ILE A 160 -2.38 17.90 5.45
N TRP A 161 -2.78 18.30 6.67
CA TRP A 161 -2.41 17.63 7.92
C TRP A 161 -0.88 17.44 8.07
N GLY A 162 -0.09 18.41 7.61
CA GLY A 162 1.37 18.36 7.71
C GLY A 162 2.07 17.62 6.56
N TYR A 163 1.35 16.93 5.67
CA TYR A 163 1.92 16.21 4.53
C TYR A 163 1.65 16.97 3.22
N PHE A 164 2.62 16.94 2.31
CA PHE A 164 2.45 17.53 0.98
C PHE A 164 1.77 16.52 0.06
N ASP A 165 0.55 16.84 -0.35
CA ASP A 165 -0.23 16.01 -1.26
C ASP A 165 -0.67 16.82 -2.48
N LYS A 166 -0.67 16.16 -3.64
CA LYS A 166 -1.26 16.72 -4.86
C LYS A 166 -2.76 16.48 -4.83
N ILE A 167 -3.52 17.52 -5.15
CA ILE A 167 -4.96 17.39 -5.38
C ILE A 167 -5.17 17.00 -6.84
N GLU A 168 -5.63 15.78 -7.09
CA GLU A 168 -5.77 15.27 -8.46
C GLU A 168 -6.89 15.99 -9.22
N PRO A 169 -6.56 16.65 -10.36
CA PRO A 169 -7.56 17.25 -11.23
C PRO A 169 -8.43 16.19 -11.88
N TYR A 170 -9.75 16.40 -11.87
CA TYR A 170 -10.70 15.45 -12.40
C TYR A 170 -10.48 15.19 -13.89
N GLU A 171 -10.22 16.21 -14.70
CA GLU A 171 -10.04 16.02 -16.15
C GLU A 171 -8.80 15.19 -16.51
N THR A 172 -7.70 15.34 -15.77
CA THR A 172 -6.50 14.52 -16.00
C THR A 172 -6.79 13.04 -15.75
N PHE A 173 -7.51 12.78 -14.67
CA PHE A 173 -7.93 11.44 -14.28
C PHE A 173 -8.97 10.86 -15.26
N LYS A 174 -10.01 11.62 -15.61
CA LYS A 174 -11.07 11.22 -16.53
C LYS A 174 -10.52 10.78 -17.88
N ASN A 175 -9.59 11.53 -18.45
CA ASN A 175 -8.97 11.16 -19.73
C ASN A 175 -8.25 9.80 -19.64
N ARG A 176 -7.48 9.56 -18.58
CA ARG A 176 -6.78 8.28 -18.35
C ARG A 176 -7.76 7.11 -18.23
N ILE A 177 -8.82 7.26 -17.43
CA ILE A 177 -9.82 6.19 -17.28
C ILE A 177 -10.59 5.99 -18.58
N THR A 178 -10.91 7.06 -19.30
CA THR A 178 -11.60 6.98 -20.60
C THR A 178 -10.79 6.17 -21.61
N ASP A 179 -9.46 6.35 -21.64
CA ASP A 179 -8.59 5.58 -22.52
C ASP A 179 -8.54 4.09 -22.13
N LEU A 180 -8.52 3.78 -20.82
CA LEU A 180 -8.63 2.39 -20.35
C LEU A 180 -9.99 1.77 -20.71
N ILE A 181 -11.08 2.54 -20.62
CA ILE A 181 -12.43 2.09 -21.03
C ILE A 181 -12.45 1.80 -22.54
N LYS A 182 -11.85 2.66 -23.38
CA LYS A 182 -11.76 2.40 -24.83
C LYS A 182 -11.01 1.09 -25.11
N MET A 183 -9.85 0.91 -24.48
CA MET A 183 -9.08 -0.32 -24.60
C MET A 183 -9.87 -1.56 -24.16
N ASP A 184 -10.65 -1.46 -23.08
CA ASP A 184 -11.51 -2.56 -22.64
C ASP A 184 -12.59 -2.90 -23.68
N ILE A 185 -13.27 -1.88 -24.21
CA ILE A 185 -14.32 -2.04 -25.24
C ILE A 185 -13.73 -2.68 -26.51
N GLU A 186 -12.52 -2.29 -26.89
CA GLU A 186 -11.79 -2.82 -28.05
C GLU A 186 -11.09 -4.16 -27.78
N ASN A 187 -11.17 -4.68 -26.54
CA ASN A 187 -10.44 -5.86 -26.08
C ASN A 187 -8.92 -5.77 -26.32
N SER A 188 -8.35 -4.58 -26.15
CA SER A 188 -6.96 -4.27 -26.46
C SER A 188 -6.14 -3.87 -25.22
N ILE A 189 -6.62 -4.15 -24.01
CA ILE A 189 -5.84 -3.91 -22.78
C ILE A 189 -4.62 -4.85 -22.78
N PRO A 190 -3.39 -4.32 -22.71
CA PRO A 190 -2.19 -5.14 -22.58
C PRO A 190 -2.18 -5.98 -21.30
N ASP A 191 -1.73 -7.23 -21.40
CA ASP A 191 -1.64 -8.16 -20.27
C ASP A 191 -0.75 -7.66 -19.12
N ASP A 192 0.18 -6.74 -19.38
CA ASP A 192 1.04 -6.18 -18.36
C ASP A 192 0.37 -5.06 -17.55
N LEU A 193 -0.79 -4.54 -17.98
CA LEU A 193 -1.62 -3.60 -17.22
C LEU A 193 -2.66 -4.28 -16.32
N LEU A 194 -2.90 -5.58 -16.55
CA LEU A 194 -3.87 -6.35 -15.78
C LEU A 194 -3.28 -6.76 -14.43
N ALA A 195 -4.11 -6.71 -13.40
CA ALA A 195 -3.79 -7.22 -12.09
C ALA A 195 -3.43 -8.71 -12.20
N LYS A 196 -2.16 -9.02 -11.98
CA LYS A 196 -1.71 -10.40 -11.88
C LYS A 196 -1.86 -10.84 -10.44
N LYS A 197 -2.47 -12.01 -10.23
CA LYS A 197 -2.41 -12.65 -8.92
C LYS A 197 -0.94 -12.87 -8.58
N MET A 198 -0.40 -12.09 -7.65
CA MET A 198 0.96 -12.31 -7.16
C MET A 198 0.97 -13.70 -6.53
N ALA A 199 1.62 -14.65 -7.20
CA ALA A 199 1.97 -15.90 -6.56
C ALA A 199 2.92 -15.54 -5.40
N PRO A 200 2.62 -15.96 -4.15
CA PRO A 200 3.52 -15.73 -3.04
C PRO A 200 4.90 -16.27 -3.39
N ILE A 201 5.94 -15.47 -3.16
CA ILE A 201 7.31 -15.94 -3.34
C ILE A 201 7.58 -16.95 -2.24
N GLU A 202 7.86 -18.20 -2.63
CA GLU A 202 8.23 -19.24 -1.67
C GLU A 202 9.55 -18.82 -0.97
N PRO A 203 9.59 -18.72 0.37
CA PRO A 203 10.77 -18.20 1.05
C PRO A 203 11.93 -19.22 1.08
N LEU A 204 13.16 -18.73 0.92
CA LEU A 204 14.38 -19.54 1.00
C LEU A 204 14.72 -19.97 2.44
N PHE A 205 14.55 -19.06 3.41
CA PHE A 205 14.94 -19.28 4.80
C PHE A 205 13.75 -19.36 5.75
N ASP A 206 13.91 -20.10 6.84
CA ASP A 206 12.84 -20.32 7.81
C ASP A 206 12.42 -19.05 8.55
N TYR A 207 13.34 -18.12 8.85
CA TYR A 207 12.98 -16.83 9.47
C TYR A 207 11.96 -16.05 8.63
N GLN A 208 11.99 -16.21 7.30
CA GLN A 208 11.03 -15.58 6.40
C GLN A 208 9.66 -16.23 6.57
N LYS A 209 9.59 -17.56 6.53
CA LYS A 209 8.34 -18.33 6.76
C LYS A 209 7.72 -17.97 8.11
N PHE A 210 8.53 -17.91 9.16
CA PHE A 210 8.09 -17.54 10.50
C PHE A 210 7.60 -16.10 10.58
N GLY A 211 8.38 -15.16 10.04
CA GLY A 211 7.99 -13.75 10.00
C GLY A 211 6.63 -13.56 9.35
N LEU A 212 6.40 -14.17 8.17
CA LEU A 212 5.12 -14.04 7.47
C LEU A 212 3.93 -14.64 8.24
N SER A 213 4.15 -15.75 8.94
CA SER A 213 3.09 -16.46 9.66
C SER A 213 2.75 -15.83 11.00
N HIS A 214 3.73 -15.26 11.72
CA HIS A 214 3.56 -14.86 13.13
C HIS A 214 3.70 -13.36 13.40
N VAL A 215 4.25 -12.56 12.49
CA VAL A 215 4.38 -11.11 12.69
C VAL A 215 3.10 -10.43 12.24
N LYS A 216 2.51 -9.65 13.14
CA LYS A 216 1.38 -8.74 12.86
C LYS A 216 1.87 -7.39 12.37
N GLY A 217 2.98 -6.91 12.91
CA GLY A 217 3.59 -5.65 12.51
C GLY A 217 5.01 -5.50 13.01
N ARG A 218 5.68 -4.46 12.57
CA ARG A 218 7.00 -4.07 13.05
C ARG A 218 7.13 -2.56 13.15
N LYS A 219 7.94 -2.12 14.09
CA LYS A 219 8.35 -0.73 14.29
C LYS A 219 9.86 -0.66 14.12
N LEU A 220 10.30 0.29 13.30
CA LEU A 220 11.70 0.55 13.00
C LEU A 220 12.12 1.84 13.68
N THR A 221 13.15 1.77 14.51
CA THR A 221 13.87 2.97 14.97
C THR A 221 15.11 3.13 14.10
N ILE A 222 15.06 4.09 13.18
CA ILE A 222 16.10 4.36 12.20
C ILE A 222 16.91 5.54 12.70
N THR A 223 18.23 5.38 12.88
CA THR A 223 19.12 6.44 13.34
C THR A 223 20.22 6.67 12.33
N VAL A 224 20.24 7.87 11.74
CA VAL A 224 21.37 8.33 10.93
C VAL A 224 22.41 8.95 11.86
N LEU A 225 23.66 8.53 11.69
CA LEU A 225 24.79 8.90 12.54
C LEU A 225 25.81 9.70 11.73
N GLN A 226 26.22 10.84 12.26
CA GLN A 226 27.32 11.63 11.72
C GLN A 226 28.48 11.62 12.70
N TYR A 227 29.68 11.39 12.19
CA TYR A 227 30.90 11.33 12.99
C TYR A 227 31.75 12.60 12.82
N ASP A 228 32.50 12.96 13.86
CA ASP A 228 33.56 13.97 13.75
C ASP A 228 34.86 13.35 13.18
N SER A 229 35.89 14.18 13.02
CA SER A 229 37.20 13.76 12.51
C SER A 229 37.91 12.75 13.41
N PHE A 230 37.53 12.65 14.69
CA PHE A 230 38.07 11.70 15.66
C PHE A 230 37.28 10.39 15.69
N GLY A 231 36.20 10.28 14.91
CA GLY A 231 35.34 9.10 14.87
C GLY A 231 34.31 9.05 16.01
N ASN A 232 34.10 10.13 16.74
CA ASN A 232 33.02 10.22 17.73
C ASN A 232 31.71 10.63 17.07
N VAL A 233 30.59 10.15 17.60
CA VAL A 233 29.27 10.57 17.09
C VAL A 233 29.05 12.04 17.42
N LYS A 234 28.96 12.86 16.37
CA LYS A 234 28.67 14.29 16.45
C LYS A 234 27.17 14.55 16.47
N ASN A 235 26.43 13.95 15.54
CA ASN A 235 24.99 14.14 15.40
C ASN A 235 24.26 12.79 15.28
N LYS A 236 23.02 12.75 15.79
CA LYS A 236 22.09 11.62 15.66
C LYS A 236 20.74 12.13 15.18
N TYR A 237 20.16 11.50 14.18
CA TYR A 237 18.85 11.85 13.64
C TYR A 237 17.93 10.63 13.68
N PRO A 238 17.24 10.39 14.81
CA PRO A 238 16.33 9.27 14.94
C PRO A 238 14.98 9.56 14.26
N ARG A 239 14.40 8.55 13.64
CA ARG A 239 12.99 8.54 13.22
C ARG A 239 12.38 7.17 13.42
N ILE A 240 11.06 7.15 13.55
CA ILE A 240 10.28 5.94 13.75
C ILE A 240 9.41 5.71 12.53
N GLU A 241 9.44 4.50 11.98
CA GLU A 241 8.54 4.04 10.92
C GLU A 241 7.87 2.74 11.37
N SER A 242 6.60 2.52 11.03
CA SER A 242 5.87 1.29 11.35
C SER A 242 5.26 0.66 10.10
N ASP A 243 5.14 -0.66 10.11
CA ASP A 243 4.66 -1.49 9.01
C ASP A 243 3.83 -2.65 9.55
N GLU A 244 2.61 -2.81 9.05
CA GLU A 244 1.68 -3.89 9.42
C GLU A 244 1.60 -4.97 8.31
N ASN A 245 2.38 -4.83 7.22
CA ASN A 245 2.38 -5.78 6.11
C ASN A 245 3.79 -6.21 5.71
N LEU A 246 4.35 -7.09 6.53
CA LEU A 246 5.73 -7.57 6.39
C LEU A 246 6.04 -8.11 4.98
N TYR A 247 5.13 -8.90 4.39
CA TYR A 247 5.37 -9.49 3.07
C TYR A 247 5.54 -8.43 1.99
N LEU A 248 4.55 -7.53 1.87
CA LEU A 248 4.54 -6.51 0.82
C LEU A 248 5.72 -5.55 0.98
N SER A 249 5.95 -5.08 2.20
CA SER A 249 7.03 -4.16 2.50
C SER A 249 8.40 -4.79 2.18
N SER A 250 8.61 -6.06 2.50
CA SER A 250 9.88 -6.77 2.24
C SER A 250 10.09 -7.17 0.78
N THR A 251 9.02 -7.17 -0.02
CA THR A 251 9.04 -7.46 -1.47
C THR A 251 8.83 -6.22 -2.34
N SER A 252 8.77 -5.03 -1.72
CA SER A 252 8.59 -3.74 -2.38
C SER A 252 9.88 -3.19 -3.00
N LYS A 253 9.79 -2.01 -3.63
CA LYS A 253 10.94 -1.21 -4.09
C LYS A 253 11.37 -0.15 -3.06
N GLU A 254 11.16 -0.39 -1.78
CA GLU A 254 11.53 0.55 -0.72
C GLU A 254 12.67 0.01 0.12
N LEU A 255 13.82 0.69 0.00
CA LEU A 255 15.07 0.27 0.61
C LEU A 255 14.94 -0.15 2.07
N ILE A 256 14.41 0.72 2.94
CA ILE A 256 14.39 0.48 4.39
C ILE A 256 13.64 -0.82 4.74
N TRP A 257 12.51 -1.08 4.09
CA TRP A 257 11.70 -2.26 4.37
C TRP A 257 12.33 -3.55 3.88
N VAL A 258 12.88 -3.52 2.66
CA VAL A 258 13.61 -4.64 2.06
C VAL A 258 14.84 -4.96 2.91
N MET A 259 15.55 -3.94 3.40
CA MET A 259 16.78 -4.14 4.17
C MET A 259 16.58 -4.54 5.62
N ALA A 260 15.46 -4.13 6.24
CA ALA A 260 15.10 -4.52 7.60
C ALA A 260 14.57 -5.96 7.68
N PHE A 261 14.10 -6.53 6.56
CA PHE A 261 13.74 -7.94 6.47
C PHE A 261 14.02 -8.46 5.05
N PRO A 262 15.28 -8.80 4.73
CA PRO A 262 15.63 -9.30 3.40
C PRO A 262 14.81 -10.54 3.08
N PHE A 263 14.18 -10.55 1.90
CA PHE A 263 13.35 -11.67 1.47
C PHE A 263 13.99 -12.37 0.27
N PHE A 264 14.46 -13.59 0.45
CA PHE A 264 15.04 -14.44 -0.59
C PHE A 264 14.03 -15.49 -1.07
N SER A 265 14.05 -15.79 -2.36
CA SER A 265 13.18 -16.79 -2.98
C SER A 265 13.83 -18.17 -2.89
N ALA A 266 13.03 -19.23 -2.75
CA ALA A 266 13.48 -20.61 -2.91
C ALA A 266 14.06 -20.88 -4.32
N GLN A 267 13.80 -20.01 -5.30
CA GLN A 267 14.38 -20.05 -6.65
C GLN A 267 15.72 -19.33 -6.78
N ASP A 268 16.17 -18.64 -5.72
CA ASP A 268 17.47 -17.98 -5.66
C ASP A 268 18.59 -19.02 -5.61
N SER A 269 19.75 -18.67 -6.17
CA SER A 269 20.90 -19.56 -6.12
C SER A 269 21.57 -19.45 -4.76
N SER A 270 21.82 -20.59 -4.11
CA SER A 270 22.50 -20.64 -2.82
C SER A 270 23.62 -21.68 -2.82
N ILE A 271 24.76 -21.32 -2.25
CA ILE A 271 25.91 -22.22 -2.08
C ILE A 271 26.25 -22.28 -0.60
N GLN A 272 26.02 -23.42 0.02
CA GLN A 272 26.34 -23.66 1.42
C GLN A 272 27.79 -24.14 1.58
N ASN A 273 28.52 -23.51 2.50
CA ASN A 273 29.84 -23.91 2.97
C ASN A 273 29.81 -23.88 4.50
N GLU A 274 29.82 -25.05 5.14
CA GLU A 274 29.69 -25.19 6.59
C GLU A 274 28.46 -24.43 7.15
N ASN A 275 28.71 -23.42 7.99
CA ASN A 275 27.72 -22.57 8.62
C ASN A 275 27.42 -21.29 7.83
N ARG A 276 27.92 -21.16 6.60
CA ARG A 276 27.71 -19.99 5.73
C ARG A 276 26.99 -20.37 4.46
N ILE A 277 26.05 -19.52 4.03
CA ILE A 277 25.34 -19.66 2.76
C ILE A 277 25.56 -18.38 1.95
N LYS A 278 26.18 -18.52 0.78
CA LYS A 278 26.23 -17.46 -0.22
C LYS A 278 24.94 -17.44 -1.01
N VAL A 279 24.30 -16.29 -1.14
CA VAL A 279 23.02 -16.15 -1.85
C VAL A 279 23.20 -15.21 -3.04
N SER A 280 22.67 -15.60 -4.19
CA SER A 280 22.51 -14.75 -5.37
C SER A 280 21.02 -14.72 -5.71
N SER A 281 20.38 -13.59 -5.43
CA SER A 281 18.95 -13.45 -5.62
C SER A 281 18.60 -13.25 -7.10
N LYS A 282 17.39 -13.65 -7.48
CA LYS A 282 16.78 -13.30 -8.77
C LYS A 282 15.70 -12.23 -8.61
N LEU A 283 15.37 -11.87 -7.37
CA LEU A 283 14.35 -10.87 -7.07
C LEU A 283 14.89 -9.47 -7.37
N GLU A 284 14.18 -8.70 -8.20
CA GLU A 284 14.60 -7.37 -8.64
C GLU A 284 14.85 -6.43 -7.45
N ASN A 285 13.95 -6.44 -6.45
CA ASN A 285 14.08 -5.60 -5.26
C ASN A 285 15.33 -5.93 -4.43
N ILE A 286 15.68 -7.21 -4.29
CA ILE A 286 16.90 -7.61 -3.57
C ILE A 286 18.14 -7.24 -4.38
N ASN A 287 18.20 -7.60 -5.66
CA ASN A 287 19.36 -7.31 -6.50
C ASN A 287 19.59 -5.81 -6.73
N HIS A 288 18.54 -5.01 -6.67
CA HIS A 288 18.65 -3.56 -6.75
C HIS A 288 19.34 -2.97 -5.51
N TYR A 289 19.19 -3.58 -4.33
CA TYR A 289 19.72 -3.03 -3.08
C TYR A 289 20.88 -3.81 -2.47
N LEU A 290 21.04 -5.09 -2.76
CA LEU A 290 22.01 -5.96 -2.11
C LEU A 290 22.84 -6.77 -3.10
N LYS A 291 24.11 -6.95 -2.74
CA LYS A 291 25.02 -7.90 -3.40
C LYS A 291 26.01 -8.50 -2.41
N ASP A 292 26.78 -9.49 -2.88
CA ASP A 292 27.78 -10.22 -2.08
C ASP A 292 27.22 -10.83 -0.78
N ILE A 293 25.99 -11.35 -0.86
CA ILE A 293 25.19 -11.76 0.31
C ILE A 293 25.74 -13.06 0.91
N ASN A 294 26.06 -13.01 2.19
CA ASN A 294 26.51 -14.15 3.00
C ASN A 294 25.64 -14.27 4.26
N VAL A 295 24.94 -15.38 4.39
CA VAL A 295 24.10 -15.71 5.54
C VAL A 295 24.88 -16.65 6.47
N THR A 296 24.93 -16.34 7.76
CA THR A 296 25.52 -17.20 8.80
C THR A 296 24.40 -17.91 9.55
N ILE A 297 24.54 -19.23 9.69
CA ILE A 297 23.58 -20.10 10.37
C ILE A 297 24.22 -20.66 11.64
N ASN A 298 23.46 -20.69 12.74
CA ASN A 298 23.88 -21.38 13.95
C ASN A 298 23.98 -22.89 13.68
N PRO A 299 25.13 -23.54 13.92
CA PRO A 299 25.32 -24.95 13.59
C PRO A 299 24.40 -25.89 14.40
N THR A 300 23.96 -25.46 15.58
CA THR A 300 23.14 -26.24 16.52
C THR A 300 21.66 -26.02 16.28
N THR A 301 21.18 -24.77 16.31
CA THR A 301 19.75 -24.45 16.17
C THR A 301 19.29 -24.40 14.72
N LYS A 302 20.22 -24.39 13.76
CA LYS A 302 19.98 -24.18 12.31
C LYS A 302 19.30 -22.84 11.98
N GLN A 303 19.23 -21.93 12.93
CA GLN A 303 18.64 -20.61 12.76
C GLN A 303 19.64 -19.61 12.16
N VAL A 304 19.13 -18.60 11.44
CA VAL A 304 19.96 -17.53 10.90
C VAL A 304 20.38 -16.60 12.03
N GLU A 305 21.68 -16.35 12.14
CA GLU A 305 22.26 -15.46 13.15
C GLU A 305 22.60 -14.08 12.56
N ARG A 306 23.01 -14.05 11.30
CA ARG A 306 23.51 -12.84 10.66
C ARG A 306 23.44 -12.92 9.16
N ILE A 307 23.16 -11.79 8.52
CA ILE A 307 23.34 -11.58 7.08
C ILE A 307 24.37 -10.47 6.89
N LEU A 308 25.38 -10.74 6.06
CA LEU A 308 26.39 -9.77 5.62
C LEU A 308 26.27 -9.57 4.11
N GLY A 309 26.59 -8.37 3.64
CA GLY A 309 26.66 -8.08 2.22
C GLY A 309 27.14 -6.67 1.94
N LYS A 310 26.88 -6.20 0.73
CA LYS A 310 27.01 -4.79 0.36
C LYS A 310 25.65 -4.23 -0.02
N LEU A 311 25.32 -3.09 0.56
CA LEU A 311 24.19 -2.28 0.18
C LEU A 311 24.59 -1.36 -0.98
N ILE A 312 23.80 -1.38 -2.05
CA ILE A 312 23.96 -0.52 -3.23
C ILE A 312 23.19 0.78 -3.00
N ILE A 313 23.90 1.90 -2.96
CA ILE A 313 23.34 3.24 -2.82
C ILE A 313 23.22 3.87 -4.21
N HIS A 314 22.00 4.23 -4.59
CA HIS A 314 21.70 4.90 -5.85
C HIS A 314 21.70 6.41 -5.65
N SER A 315 22.52 7.12 -6.42
CA SER A 315 22.56 8.58 -6.43
C SER A 315 22.11 9.10 -7.80
N TYR A 316 21.17 10.03 -7.80
CA TYR A 316 20.68 10.69 -9.00
C TYR A 316 21.04 12.18 -8.91
N SER A 317 21.82 12.66 -9.86
CA SER A 317 22.20 14.06 -9.99
C SER A 317 21.86 14.57 -11.39
N SER A 318 22.11 15.86 -11.64
CA SER A 318 22.05 16.44 -12.99
C SER A 318 23.03 15.78 -13.97
N GLU A 319 24.07 15.11 -13.46
CA GLU A 319 25.09 14.41 -14.25
C GLU A 319 24.70 12.96 -14.56
N GLY A 320 23.57 12.48 -14.01
CA GLY A 320 23.01 11.16 -14.29
C GLY A 320 22.87 10.28 -13.05
N HIS A 321 22.74 8.98 -13.31
CA HIS A 321 22.61 7.95 -12.27
C HIS A 321 23.96 7.30 -12.00
N SER A 322 24.37 7.28 -10.73
CA SER A 322 25.56 6.57 -10.26
C SER A 322 25.20 5.64 -9.09
N THR A 323 26.01 4.61 -8.87
CA THR A 323 25.91 3.72 -7.71
C THR A 323 27.19 3.71 -6.90
N SER A 324 27.05 3.53 -5.58
CA SER A 324 28.15 3.30 -4.65
C SER A 324 27.79 2.19 -3.67
N ASP A 325 28.79 1.59 -3.04
CA ASP A 325 28.57 0.48 -2.10
C ASP A 325 28.91 0.88 -0.68
N VAL A 326 28.13 0.36 0.26
CA VAL A 326 28.43 0.38 1.70
C VAL A 326 28.31 -1.03 2.27
N LEU A 327 28.99 -1.33 3.36
CA LEU A 327 28.83 -2.61 4.05
C LEU A 327 27.44 -2.70 4.67
N TYR A 328 26.84 -3.87 4.55
CA TYR A 328 25.55 -4.21 5.14
C TYR A 328 25.70 -5.34 6.14
N GLN A 329 25.10 -5.17 7.32
CA GLN A 329 24.93 -6.23 8.30
C GLN A 329 23.51 -6.20 8.87
N ALA A 330 22.87 -7.37 8.94
CA ALA A 330 21.71 -7.62 9.78
C ALA A 330 22.04 -8.69 10.83
N GLU A 331 21.93 -8.33 12.10
CA GLU A 331 22.09 -9.22 13.25
C GLU A 331 20.71 -9.71 13.70
N PHE A 332 20.60 -11.01 13.95
CA PHE A 332 19.36 -11.64 14.35
C PHE A 332 19.33 -11.84 15.86
N ALA A 333 18.14 -11.72 16.46
CA ALA A 333 17.91 -12.02 17.86
C ALA A 333 16.66 -12.87 18.03
N ALA A 334 16.56 -13.54 19.18
CA ALA A 334 15.36 -14.28 19.55
C ALA A 334 14.18 -13.31 19.77
N ILE A 335 13.06 -13.60 19.11
CA ILE A 335 11.77 -12.94 19.20
C ILE A 335 10.73 -14.04 19.39
N GLY A 336 10.33 -14.27 20.65
CA GLY A 336 9.62 -15.49 21.01
C GLY A 336 10.51 -16.72 20.81
N GLU A 337 10.02 -17.72 20.08
CA GLU A 337 10.73 -18.98 19.81
C GLU A 337 11.62 -18.94 18.55
N PHE A 338 11.66 -17.80 17.84
CA PHE A 338 12.31 -17.69 16.53
C PHE A 338 13.35 -16.58 16.49
N THR A 339 14.28 -16.66 15.53
CA THR A 339 15.27 -15.60 15.28
C THR A 339 14.82 -14.73 14.12
N LEU A 340 14.71 -13.42 14.35
CA LEU A 340 14.38 -12.43 13.32
C LEU A 340 15.45 -11.32 13.28
N PRO A 341 15.62 -10.61 12.14
CA PRO A 341 16.50 -9.45 12.06
C PRO A 341 16.15 -8.42 13.15
N LYS A 342 17.10 -8.12 14.04
CA LYS A 342 16.88 -7.20 15.16
C LYS A 342 17.58 -5.88 14.95
N THR A 343 18.84 -5.94 14.53
CA THR A 343 19.68 -4.76 14.37
C THR A 343 20.31 -4.78 12.99
N ILE A 344 20.17 -3.69 12.25
CA ILE A 344 20.75 -3.50 10.92
C ILE A 344 21.74 -2.34 10.97
N LYS A 345 22.90 -2.51 10.35
CA LYS A 345 23.98 -1.52 10.31
C LYS A 345 24.48 -1.32 8.88
N TYR A 346 24.64 -0.07 8.48
CA TYR A 346 25.33 0.32 7.25
C TYR A 346 26.65 1.02 7.60
N CYS A 347 27.76 0.57 7.03
CA CYS A 347 29.09 1.08 7.33
C CYS A 347 29.87 1.40 6.05
N ALA A 348 30.85 2.31 6.14
CA ALA A 348 31.79 2.51 5.05
C ALA A 348 32.57 1.21 4.75
N LEU A 349 33.04 1.05 3.50
CA LEU A 349 33.70 -0.19 3.04
C LEU A 349 34.97 -0.56 3.80
N ASP A 350 35.63 0.43 4.40
CA ASP A 350 36.82 0.27 5.22
C ASP A 350 36.52 -0.13 6.68
N ASP A 351 35.30 0.08 7.17
CA ASP A 351 34.86 -0.29 8.53
C ASP A 351 34.33 -1.73 8.61
N LYS A 352 35.22 -2.69 8.35
CA LYS A 352 34.89 -4.14 8.29
C LYS A 352 34.37 -4.73 9.59
N GLU A 353 34.59 -4.05 10.71
CA GLU A 353 34.14 -4.47 12.04
C GLU A 353 32.82 -3.80 12.45
N PHE A 354 32.24 -2.99 11.56
CA PHE A 354 30.97 -2.28 11.78
C PHE A 354 30.95 -1.41 13.04
N LYS A 355 32.09 -0.78 13.37
CA LYS A 355 32.28 0.03 14.58
C LYS A 355 31.66 1.42 14.45
N ARG A 356 31.58 1.97 13.24
CA ARG A 356 31.12 3.33 12.93
C ARG A 356 30.01 3.30 11.87
N PRO A 357 28.82 2.75 12.20
CA PRO A 357 27.71 2.73 11.28
C PRO A 357 27.21 4.12 10.95
N THR A 358 27.03 4.43 9.68
CA THR A 358 26.39 5.70 9.23
C THR A 358 24.88 5.65 9.41
N LEU A 359 24.30 4.46 9.48
CA LEU A 359 22.89 4.23 9.74
C LEU A 359 22.71 2.95 10.56
N THR A 360 21.88 3.02 11.61
CA THR A 360 21.40 1.86 12.35
C THR A 360 19.88 1.76 12.28
N ILE A 361 19.35 0.54 12.23
CA ILE A 361 17.92 0.27 12.34
C ILE A 361 17.73 -0.77 13.44
N GLU A 362 16.95 -0.41 14.44
CA GLU A 362 16.46 -1.36 15.46
C GLU A 362 15.02 -1.75 15.12
N VAL A 363 14.76 -3.06 15.06
CA VAL A 363 13.45 -3.61 14.70
C VAL A 363 12.74 -4.13 15.94
N GLU A 364 11.54 -3.64 16.20
CA GLU A 364 10.61 -4.18 17.19
C GLU A 364 9.48 -4.89 16.45
N TYR A 365 9.20 -6.15 16.80
CA TYR A 365 8.13 -6.93 16.18
C TYR A 365 6.93 -7.02 17.11
N GLU A 366 5.74 -6.84 16.54
CA GLU A 366 4.46 -7.20 17.14
C GLU A 366 4.06 -8.58 16.60
N LEU A 367 3.95 -9.56 17.48
CA LEU A 367 3.50 -10.91 17.14
C LEU A 367 1.96 -10.97 17.11
N LYS A 368 1.42 -11.91 16.34
CA LYS A 368 -0.03 -12.15 16.20
C LYS A 368 -0.66 -12.76 17.44
#